data_AF-A0AA46X1M3-F1
#
_entry.id   AF-A0AA46X1M3-F1
#
_cell.length_a   1.000
_cell.length_b   1.000
_cell.length_c   1.000
_cell.angle_alpha   90.00
_cell.angle_beta   90.00
_cell.angle_gamma   90.00
#
_symmetry.space_group_name_H-M   'P 1'
#
loop_
_entity.id
_entity.type
_entity.pdbx_description
1 polymer ?
#
loop_
_entity_poly.entity_id
_entity_poly.type
_entity_poly.pdbx_seq_one_letter_code
_entity_poly.pdbx_strand_id
1 'polypeptide(L)' 'MSDSVLYDLPGEFVSSMAESSGYCDAQAVLPKDDHYIAFCTCGRWHTTVPTRDEGLALARAHTVETDSN' A
#
# COMPACT_ATOMS: atom_id res chain seq x y z
N MET A 1 -28.12 9.52 5.25
CA MET A 1 -28.29 8.05 5.35
C MET A 1 -27.39 7.44 4.29
N SER A 2 -26.37 6.71 4.76
CA SER A 2 -25.56 5.72 4.05
C SER A 2 -24.66 6.22 2.89
N ASP A 3 -23.61 6.95 3.24
CA ASP A 3 -22.43 7.10 2.38
C ASP A 3 -21.66 5.77 2.41
N SER A 4 -21.83 4.95 1.38
CA SER A 4 -21.26 3.61 1.29
C SER A 4 -19.78 3.71 0.93
N VAL A 5 -18.91 3.66 1.95
CA VAL A 5 -17.44 3.83 1.87
C VAL A 5 -16.72 2.71 1.08
N LEU A 6 -17.44 1.77 0.47
CA LEU A 6 -16.88 0.72 -0.38
C LEU A 6 -17.77 0.58 -1.61
N TYR A 7 -17.44 1.30 -2.68
CA TYR A 7 -18.18 1.29 -3.94
C TYR A 7 -17.48 0.46 -5.02
N ASP A 8 -16.97 -0.71 -4.65
CA ASP A 8 -16.69 -1.74 -5.63
C ASP A 8 -17.02 -3.13 -5.07
N LEU A 9 -17.67 -3.94 -5.89
CA LEU A 9 -17.99 -5.33 -5.55
C LEU A 9 -16.66 -6.08 -5.38
N PRO A 10 -16.55 -7.05 -4.45
CA PRO A 10 -15.30 -7.76 -4.17
C PRO A 10 -14.62 -8.36 -5.42
N GLY A 11 -15.39 -8.67 -6.45
CA GLY A 11 -14.87 -9.18 -7.73
C GLY A 11 -14.16 -8.13 -8.58
N GLU A 12 -14.64 -6.89 -8.62
CA GLU A 12 -14.05 -5.80 -9.42
C GLU A 12 -12.70 -5.36 -8.83
N PHE A 13 -12.60 -5.34 -7.50
CA PHE A 13 -11.33 -5.12 -6.78
C PHE A 13 -10.29 -6.21 -7.04
N VAL A 14 -10.73 -7.47 -7.13
CA VAL A 14 -9.84 -8.61 -7.44
C VAL A 14 -9.38 -8.55 -8.90
N SER A 15 -10.27 -8.18 -9.82
CA SER A 15 -9.92 -7.99 -11.24
C SER A 15 -8.92 -6.85 -11.44
N SER A 16 -9.10 -5.70 -10.77
CA SER A 16 -8.16 -4.59 -10.86
C SER A 16 -6.77 -4.93 -10.31
N MET A 17 -6.70 -5.76 -9.26
CA MET A 17 -5.43 -6.27 -8.72
C MET A 17 -4.74 -7.28 -9.62
N ALA A 18 -5.49 -8.02 -10.45
CA ALA A 18 -4.93 -8.98 -11.40
C ALA A 18 -4.39 -8.31 -12.68
N GLU A 19 -4.98 -7.18 -13.07
CA GLU A 19 -4.57 -6.37 -14.23
C GLU A 19 -3.36 -5.47 -13.90
N SER A 20 -3.25 -5.03 -12.65
CA SER A 20 -2.02 -4.50 -12.08
C SER A 20 -1.01 -5.64 -11.93
N SER A 21 -0.17 -5.80 -12.93
CA SER A 21 1.04 -6.64 -12.88
C SER A 21 2.24 -5.83 -12.38
N GLY A 22 1.98 -4.83 -11.55
CA GLY A 22 2.98 -3.96 -10.97
C GLY A 22 3.72 -4.71 -9.87
N TYR A 23 5.04 -4.77 -10.00
CA TYR A 23 5.86 -5.33 -8.94
C TYR A 23 5.65 -4.62 -7.58
N CYS A 24 5.09 -3.39 -7.59
CA CYS A 24 4.80 -2.56 -6.42
C CYS A 24 3.31 -2.20 -6.24
N ASP A 25 2.39 -3.17 -6.30
CA ASP A 25 0.94 -2.90 -6.26
C ASP A 25 0.32 -2.77 -4.86
N ALA A 26 0.94 -3.35 -3.84
CA ALA A 26 0.41 -3.31 -2.48
C ALA A 26 1.40 -2.76 -1.48
N GLN A 27 0.86 -1.98 -0.54
CA GLN A 27 1.57 -1.34 0.55
C GLN A 27 0.98 -1.78 1.87
N ALA A 28 1.81 -1.90 2.89
CA ALA A 28 1.36 -2.12 4.24
C ALA A 28 2.22 -1.35 5.25
N VAL A 29 1.57 -0.91 6.31
CA VAL A 29 2.20 -0.27 7.47
C VAL A 29 1.76 -1.06 8.69
N LEU A 30 2.70 -1.80 9.30
CA LEU A 30 2.42 -2.68 10.43
C LEU A 30 3.01 -2.07 11.71
N PRO A 31 2.24 -2.02 12.81
CA PRO A 31 2.81 -1.65 14.10
C PRO A 31 3.81 -2.72 14.57
N LYS A 32 4.93 -2.27 15.12
CA LYS A 32 5.92 -3.13 15.77
C LYS A 32 6.45 -2.41 17.01
N ASP A 33 6.02 -2.86 18.18
CA ASP A 33 6.41 -2.29 19.47
C ASP A 33 6.15 -0.77 19.52
N ASP A 34 7.22 0.04 19.52
CA ASP A 34 7.20 1.50 19.60
C ASP A 34 7.25 2.21 18.23
N HIS A 35 7.32 1.45 17.13
CA HIS A 35 7.48 1.97 15.78
C HIS A 35 6.56 1.26 14.79
N TYR A 36 6.68 1.61 13.51
CA TYR A 36 5.97 0.99 12.41
C TYR A 36 6.95 0.50 11.34
N ILE A 37 6.61 -0.60 10.70
CA ILE A 37 7.29 -1.10 9.50
C ILE A 37 6.40 -0.77 8.31
N ALA A 38 6.91 0.08 7.41
CA ALA A 38 6.31 0.28 6.10
C ALA A 38 7.02 -0.63 5.08
N PHE A 39 6.26 -1.33 4.25
CA PHE A 39 6.83 -2.17 3.21
C PHE A 39 5.92 -2.24 1.99
N CYS A 40 6.52 -2.66 0.88
CA CYS A 40 5.83 -2.94 -0.36
C CYS A 40 5.89 -4.44 -0.66
N THR A 41 4.83 -4.99 -1.25
CA THR A 41 4.76 -6.40 -1.67
C THR A 41 5.79 -6.77 -2.74
N CYS A 42 6.49 -5.78 -3.30
CA CYS A 42 7.64 -5.94 -4.17
C CYS A 42 8.79 -6.72 -3.51
N GLY A 43 8.89 -6.70 -2.17
CA GLY A 43 9.98 -7.38 -1.45
C GLY A 43 11.37 -6.76 -1.66
N ARG A 44 11.50 -5.66 -2.41
CA ARG A 44 12.76 -4.88 -2.55
C ARG A 44 12.87 -3.72 -1.58
N TRP A 45 11.75 -3.31 -0.97
CA TRP A 45 11.71 -2.14 -0.12
C TRP A 45 10.92 -2.40 1.17
N HIS A 46 11.55 -2.03 2.28
CA HIS A 46 10.92 -1.85 3.57
C HIS A 46 11.70 -0.81 4.37
N THR A 47 11.03 -0.12 5.29
CA THR A 47 11.64 0.85 6.20
C THR A 47 10.96 0.84 7.56
N THR A 48 11.67 1.34 8.57
CA THR A 48 11.17 1.54 9.93
C THR A 48 10.95 3.02 10.18
N VAL A 49 9.79 3.37 10.72
CA VAL A 49 9.38 4.76 10.99
C VAL A 49 8.72 4.90 12.36
N PRO A 50 8.84 6.05 13.03
CA PRO A 50 8.23 6.28 14.34
C PRO A 50 6.70 6.40 14.28
N THR A 51 6.12 6.76 13.12
CA THR A 51 4.68 7.00 13.00
C THR A 51 4.07 6.28 11.80
N ARG A 52 2.79 5.94 11.92
CA ARG A 52 2.00 5.31 10.85
C ARG A 52 1.91 6.21 9.61
N ASP A 53 1.66 7.50 9.80
CA ASP A 53 1.50 8.47 8.70
C ASP A 53 2.78 8.64 7.88
N GLU A 54 3.94 8.70 8.55
CA GLU A 54 5.24 8.72 7.87
C GLU A 54 5.45 7.44 7.05
N GLY A 55 5.12 6.28 7.61
CA GLY A 55 5.21 5.00 6.91
C GLY A 55 4.32 4.95 5.67
N LEU A 56 3.10 5.48 5.76
CA LEU A 56 2.17 5.55 4.64
C LEU A 56 2.67 6.51 3.55
N ALA A 57 3.23 7.66 3.93
CA ALA A 57 3.80 8.63 2.98
C ALA A 57 4.97 8.02 2.20
N LEU A 58 5.89 7.32 2.89
CA LEU A 58 7.03 6.67 2.25
C LEU A 58 6.61 5.50 1.36
N ALA A 59 5.64 4.68 1.78
CA ALA A 59 5.13 3.59 0.97
C ALA A 59 4.49 4.10 -0.33
N ARG A 60 3.73 5.21 -0.26
CA ARG A 60 3.14 5.90 -1.43
C ARG A 60 4.19 6.46 -2.38
N ALA A 61 5.24 7.09 -1.85
CA ALA A 61 6.33 7.58 -2.68
C ALA A 61 6.98 6.43 -3.47
N HIS A 62 7.27 5.31 -2.80
CA HIS A 62 7.90 4.14 -3.42
C HIS A 62 7.09 3.56 -4.59
N THR A 63 5.76 3.45 -4.44
CA THR A 63 4.91 2.93 -5.53
C THR A 63 4.78 3.90 -6.69
N VAL A 64 4.71 5.22 -6.42
CA VAL A 64 4.69 6.26 -7.49
C VAL A 64 5.99 6.27 -8.29
N GLU A 65 7.14 6.12 -7.62
CA GLU A 65 8.44 6.03 -8.28
C GLU A 65 8.56 4.78 -9.17
N THR A 66 7.91 3.68 -8.78
CA THR A 66 8.00 2.41 -9.54
C THR A 66 7.02 2.35 -10.71
N ASP A 67 5.87 3.04 -10.63
CA ASP A 67 4.87 3.12 -11.71
C ASP A 67 5.36 3.99 -12.90
N SER A 68 6.30 4.92 -12.65
CA SER A 68 6.78 5.88 -13.65
C SER A 68 7.97 5.38 -14.51
N ASN A 69 8.33 4.08 -14.46
CA ASN A 69 9.49 3.51 -15.18
C ASN A 69 9.12 2.24 -15.94
#